data_AF-A0A7L5FS83-F1
#
_entry.id   AF-A0A7L5FS83-F1
#
_cell.length_a   1.000
_cell.length_b   1.000
_cell.length_c   1.000
_cell.angle_alpha   90.00
_cell.angle_beta   90.00
_cell.angle_gamma   90.00
#
_symmetry.space_group_name_H-M   'P 1'
#
loop_
_entity.id
_entity.type
_entity.pdbx_description
1 polymer ?
#
loop_
_entity_poly.entity_id
_entity_poly.type
_entity_poly.pdbx_seq_one_letter_code
_entity_poly.pdbx_strand_id
1 'polypeptide(L)'
;MKKIKLLTCVFISVLATVTTSCSNDDDAVDDTPIAVANEFTYDGATYALSQGFLEDYGDNGNGSYDFDITLLSDDFTLDTVNQSITGTGEAVYLDLNSDNMTDLSDGTYIFAANRDAFTLVVAGIFIDYNITAETGTLVEATGGEVILSKLGTTYTISFDLTTAAGDITGRYEGTLTRL
;
A
#
# COMPACT_ATOMS: atom_id res chain seq x y z
N MET A 1 60.37 50.18 -14.22
CA MET A 1 59.30 51.09 -13.76
C MET A 1 58.23 50.26 -13.05
N LYS A 2 57.80 50.71 -11.85
CA LYS A 2 56.57 50.36 -11.11
C LYS A 2 56.34 48.87 -10.79
N LYS A 3 56.66 48.42 -9.57
CA LYS A 3 55.92 48.53 -8.27
C LYS A 3 55.01 47.31 -8.02
N ILE A 4 55.42 46.56 -6.99
CA ILE A 4 54.77 45.46 -6.29
C ILE A 4 53.29 45.73 -5.97
N LYS A 5 52.45 44.70 -6.06
CA LYS A 5 51.38 44.47 -5.07
C LYS A 5 51.34 43.00 -4.65
N LEU A 6 51.93 42.79 -3.48
CA LEU A 6 51.70 41.70 -2.54
C LEU A 6 50.21 41.72 -2.14
N LEU A 7 49.52 40.58 -2.21
CA LEU A 7 48.35 40.33 -1.37
C LEU A 7 48.34 38.86 -0.95
N THR A 8 48.27 38.69 0.37
CA THR A 8 48.42 37.48 1.16
C THR A 8 47.04 36.89 1.48
N CYS A 9 46.91 35.57 1.49
CA CYS A 9 46.02 34.76 2.36
C CYS A 9 46.37 33.27 2.10
N VAL A 10 47.36 32.70 2.78
CA VAL A 10 47.23 31.79 3.95
C VAL A 10 46.12 30.74 3.78
N PHE A 11 46.48 29.46 3.59
CA PHE A 11 46.44 28.44 4.64
C PHE A 11 46.94 27.08 4.11
N ILE A 12 47.65 26.39 4.99
CA ILE A 12 48.34 25.11 4.82
C ILE A 12 47.33 23.98 4.72
N SER A 13 47.50 23.04 3.78
CA SER A 13 47.12 21.65 3.98
C SER A 13 47.91 20.68 3.09
N VAL A 14 48.91 20.08 3.73
CA VAL A 14 49.30 18.66 3.67
C VAL A 14 49.41 18.00 2.28
N LEU A 15 50.66 18.04 1.81
CA LEU A 15 51.48 16.92 1.32
C LEU A 15 50.73 15.69 0.75
N ALA A 16 50.79 15.58 -0.58
CA ALA A 16 50.63 14.33 -1.30
C ALA A 16 51.89 13.46 -1.18
N THR A 17 51.75 12.18 -0.84
CA THR A 17 52.54 11.07 -1.41
C THR A 17 51.80 9.73 -1.25
N VAL A 18 51.41 9.17 -2.40
CA VAL A 18 51.41 7.74 -2.81
C VAL A 18 51.65 6.65 -1.76
N THR A 19 50.79 5.62 -1.76
CA THR A 19 51.13 4.23 -2.14
C THR A 19 49.86 3.37 -2.29
N THR A 20 49.77 2.64 -3.40
CA THR A 20 48.83 1.53 -3.61
C THR A 20 49.12 0.37 -2.66
N SER A 21 48.10 -0.10 -1.93
CA SER A 21 48.05 -1.42 -1.31
C SER A 21 46.65 -1.98 -1.51
N CYS A 22 46.51 -3.00 -2.34
CA CYS A 22 45.28 -3.77 -2.46
C CYS A 22 45.10 -4.64 -1.22
N SER A 23 43.90 -4.63 -0.66
CA SER A 23 43.34 -5.76 0.09
C SER A 23 41.89 -5.88 -0.32
N ASN A 24 41.51 -7.07 -0.78
CA ASN A 24 40.21 -7.47 -1.29
C ASN A 24 39.05 -6.86 -0.49
N ASP A 25 38.17 -6.11 -1.17
CA ASP A 25 36.80 -5.89 -0.70
C ASP A 25 35.90 -6.36 -1.85
N ASP A 26 35.32 -7.54 -1.66
CA ASP A 26 34.16 -7.97 -2.43
C ASP A 26 33.03 -7.00 -2.05
N ASP A 27 32.72 -6.05 -2.94
CA ASP A 27 31.49 -5.26 -2.89
C ASP A 27 30.30 -6.20 -3.10
N ALA A 28 29.90 -6.88 -2.04
CA ALA A 28 28.60 -7.51 -1.96
C ALA A 28 27.57 -6.38 -1.97
N VAL A 29 26.95 -6.16 -3.14
CA VAL A 29 25.65 -5.51 -3.21
C VAL A 29 24.75 -6.30 -2.26
N ASP A 30 24.27 -5.62 -1.22
CA ASP A 30 23.31 -6.17 -0.27
C ASP A 30 21.98 -6.34 -1.02
N ASP A 31 21.89 -7.45 -1.76
CA ASP A 31 20.75 -7.86 -2.58
C ASP A 31 19.65 -8.49 -1.71
N THR A 32 19.59 -8.12 -0.41
CA THR A 32 18.47 -8.51 0.45
C THR A 32 17.20 -7.93 -0.15
N PRO A 33 16.23 -8.77 -0.55
CA PRO A 33 14.94 -8.27 -0.99
C PRO A 33 14.36 -7.47 0.17
N ILE A 34 14.09 -6.18 -0.03
CA ILE A 34 13.27 -5.42 0.90
C ILE A 34 11.91 -6.11 0.89
N ALA A 35 11.62 -6.85 1.95
CA ALA A 35 10.29 -7.40 2.17
C ALA A 35 9.34 -6.20 2.28
N VAL A 36 8.48 -6.02 1.28
CA VAL A 36 7.46 -4.98 1.33
C VAL A 36 6.41 -5.43 2.34
N ALA A 37 6.16 -4.62 3.37
CA ALA A 37 5.25 -4.97 4.44
C ALA A 37 3.78 -4.87 4.00
N ASN A 38 2.91 -5.67 4.64
CA ASN A 38 1.46 -5.55 4.52
C ASN A 38 1.00 -4.45 5.47
N GLU A 39 0.78 -3.25 4.95
CA GLU A 39 0.47 -2.07 5.73
C GLU A 39 -0.18 -0.98 4.88
N PHE A 40 -0.82 -0.01 5.54
CA PHE A 40 -1.19 1.26 4.95
C PHE A 40 -0.64 2.42 5.77
N THR A 41 -0.48 3.57 5.12
CA THR A 41 -0.05 4.82 5.73
C THR A 41 -1.12 5.88 5.54
N TYR A 42 -1.40 6.63 6.60
CA TYR A 42 -2.29 7.78 6.60
C TYR A 42 -1.83 8.77 7.67
N ASP A 43 -1.82 10.07 7.33
CA ASP A 43 -1.39 11.16 8.22
C ASP A 43 0.00 10.92 8.86
N GLY A 44 0.92 10.33 8.09
CA GLY A 44 2.29 10.02 8.55
C GLY A 44 2.41 8.87 9.54
N ALA A 45 1.31 8.19 9.89
CA ALA A 45 1.30 6.96 10.67
C ALA A 45 1.13 5.74 9.76
N THR A 46 1.72 4.61 10.16
CA THR A 46 1.68 3.34 9.42
C THR A 46 0.98 2.28 10.25
N TYR A 47 0.11 1.51 9.61
CA TYR A 47 -0.81 0.56 10.22
C TYR A 47 -0.67 -0.80 9.55
N ALA A 48 -0.40 -1.84 10.35
CA ALA A 48 -0.16 -3.17 9.83
C ALA A 48 -1.47 -3.87 9.41
N LEU A 49 -1.39 -4.68 8.34
CA LEU A 49 -2.45 -5.54 7.85
C LEU A 49 -1.95 -6.98 7.85
N SER A 50 -2.79 -7.91 8.26
CA SER A 50 -2.40 -9.32 8.42
C SER A 50 -3.37 -10.29 7.74
N GLN A 51 -4.59 -9.85 7.43
CA GLN A 51 -5.66 -10.69 6.92
C GLN A 51 -6.40 -9.98 5.77
N GLY A 52 -6.98 -10.75 4.85
CA GLY A 52 -7.76 -10.22 3.74
C GLY A 52 -8.92 -11.13 3.34
N PHE A 53 -10.02 -10.52 2.91
CA PHE A 53 -11.28 -11.16 2.55
C PHE A 53 -11.75 -10.69 1.17
N LEU A 54 -12.47 -11.58 0.49
CA LEU A 54 -13.10 -11.30 -0.79
C LEU A 54 -14.56 -11.71 -0.72
N GLU A 55 -15.45 -10.74 -0.91
CA GLU A 55 -16.89 -10.95 -1.07
C GLU A 55 -17.27 -10.79 -2.54
N ASP A 56 -18.22 -11.60 -3.00
CA ASP A 56 -18.70 -11.65 -4.38
C ASP A 56 -20.18 -11.21 -4.39
N TYR A 57 -20.42 -9.98 -4.86
CA TYR A 57 -21.75 -9.38 -4.93
C TYR A 57 -22.42 -9.58 -6.31
N GLY A 58 -21.67 -10.10 -7.29
CA GLY A 58 -22.21 -10.58 -8.56
C GLY A 58 -22.35 -9.51 -9.65
N ASP A 59 -23.28 -9.74 -10.58
CA ASP A 59 -23.38 -8.98 -11.85
C ASP A 59 -24.04 -7.60 -11.67
N ASN A 60 -23.39 -6.55 -12.20
CA ASN A 60 -23.89 -5.18 -12.23
C ASN A 60 -24.86 -4.88 -13.40
N GLY A 61 -25.04 -5.82 -14.32
CA GLY A 61 -25.93 -5.70 -15.49
C GLY A 61 -25.34 -4.91 -16.66
N ASN A 62 -24.05 -4.54 -16.59
CA ASN A 62 -23.31 -3.83 -17.65
C ASN A 62 -22.07 -4.60 -18.14
N GLY A 63 -21.93 -5.88 -17.77
CA GLY A 63 -20.76 -6.69 -18.11
C GLY A 63 -19.57 -6.50 -17.16
N SER A 64 -19.80 -5.90 -16.00
CA SER A 64 -18.87 -5.90 -14.87
C SER A 64 -19.47 -6.65 -13.67
N TYR A 65 -18.63 -7.00 -12.71
CA TYR A 65 -18.97 -7.84 -11.57
C TYR A 65 -18.38 -7.28 -10.28
N ASP A 66 -19.21 -7.21 -9.25
CA ASP A 66 -18.96 -6.53 -7.98
C ASP A 66 -18.21 -7.45 -6.99
N PHE A 67 -17.05 -6.99 -6.55
CA PHE A 67 -16.17 -7.67 -5.62
C PHE A 67 -15.64 -6.71 -4.57
N ASP A 68 -15.87 -7.06 -3.31
CA ASP A 68 -15.36 -6.28 -2.19
C ASP A 68 -14.14 -6.94 -1.58
N ILE A 69 -13.10 -6.15 -1.34
CA ILE A 69 -11.92 -6.54 -0.57
C ILE A 69 -11.97 -5.83 0.78
N THR A 70 -11.90 -6.62 1.85
CA THR A 70 -11.64 -6.12 3.20
C THR A 70 -10.30 -6.64 3.69
N LEU A 71 -9.38 -5.73 4.04
CA LEU A 71 -8.08 -6.05 4.65
C LEU A 71 -8.11 -5.63 6.11
N LEU A 72 -7.64 -6.49 7.02
CA LEU A 72 -7.73 -6.29 8.47
C LEU A 72 -6.37 -6.44 9.16
N SER A 73 -6.18 -5.75 10.28
CA SER A 73 -5.13 -6.05 11.26
C SER A 73 -5.40 -7.40 11.97
N ASP A 74 -4.45 -7.87 12.77
CA ASP A 74 -4.58 -9.11 13.56
C ASP A 74 -5.46 -8.95 14.81
N ASP A 75 -5.87 -7.72 15.13
CA ASP A 75 -6.79 -7.42 16.24
C ASP A 75 -8.24 -7.83 15.95
N PHE A 76 -8.57 -8.09 14.68
CA PHE A 76 -9.86 -8.62 14.28
C PHE A 76 -9.88 -10.15 14.29
N THR A 77 -10.96 -10.70 14.84
CA THR A 77 -11.29 -12.12 14.77
C THR A 77 -12.42 -12.32 13.76
N LEU A 78 -12.15 -13.16 12.76
CA LEU A 78 -13.13 -13.61 11.79
C LEU A 78 -13.72 -14.97 12.17
N ASP A 79 -15.03 -15.04 12.17
CA ASP A 79 -15.79 -16.28 12.18
C ASP A 79 -16.32 -16.55 10.76
N THR A 80 -15.62 -17.42 10.01
CA THR A 80 -16.01 -17.80 8.64
C THR A 80 -17.28 -18.64 8.58
N VAL A 81 -17.67 -19.29 9.68
CA VAL A 81 -18.89 -20.12 9.72
C VAL A 81 -20.11 -19.23 9.81
N ASN A 82 -20.02 -18.17 10.62
CA ASN A 82 -21.11 -17.22 10.83
C ASN A 82 -20.97 -15.95 10.00
N GLN A 83 -19.94 -15.85 9.14
CA GLN A 83 -19.59 -14.67 8.34
C GLN A 83 -19.61 -13.39 9.19
N SER A 84 -18.96 -13.42 10.34
CA SER A 84 -18.91 -12.26 11.25
C SER A 84 -17.49 -11.88 11.62
N ILE A 85 -17.27 -10.59 11.78
CA ILE A 85 -16.00 -10.01 12.22
C ILE A 85 -16.25 -9.35 13.58
N THR A 86 -15.34 -9.57 14.51
CA THR A 86 -15.36 -8.95 15.85
C THR A 86 -13.96 -8.44 16.18
N GLY A 87 -13.87 -7.47 17.08
CA GLY A 87 -12.59 -6.89 17.49
C GLY A 87 -12.55 -5.38 17.32
N THR A 88 -11.36 -4.82 17.50
CA THR A 88 -11.07 -3.40 17.36
C THR A 88 -9.68 -3.27 16.80
N GLY A 89 -9.54 -2.63 15.64
CA GLY A 89 -8.26 -2.52 14.98
C GLY A 89 -8.37 -1.76 13.67
N GLU A 90 -7.43 -2.08 12.77
CA GLU A 90 -7.22 -1.33 11.54
C GLU A 90 -7.79 -2.09 10.34
N ALA A 91 -8.42 -1.39 9.42
CA ALA A 91 -8.96 -2.02 8.21
C ALA A 91 -8.85 -1.12 6.97
N VAL A 92 -8.84 -1.77 5.81
CA VAL A 92 -9.01 -1.15 4.49
C VAL A 92 -10.19 -1.83 3.82
N TYR A 93 -11.07 -1.06 3.20
CA TYR A 93 -12.17 -1.56 2.39
C TYR A 93 -12.08 -1.01 0.97
N LEU A 94 -12.30 -1.87 -0.04
CA LEU A 94 -12.22 -1.57 -1.46
C LEU A 94 -13.39 -2.26 -2.20
N ASP A 95 -14.30 -1.48 -2.80
CA ASP A 95 -15.41 -1.95 -3.66
C ASP A 95 -14.98 -1.85 -5.13
N LEU A 96 -14.70 -3.01 -5.73
CA LEU A 96 -14.07 -3.15 -7.05
C LEU A 96 -14.99 -3.82 -8.05
N ASN A 97 -14.95 -3.36 -9.30
CA ASN A 97 -15.76 -3.91 -10.38
C ASN A 97 -14.86 -4.61 -11.42
N SER A 98 -14.89 -5.94 -11.44
CA SER A 98 -14.10 -6.79 -12.34
C SER A 98 -14.77 -6.95 -13.71
N ASP A 99 -13.99 -7.25 -14.76
CA ASP A 99 -14.53 -7.71 -16.06
C ASP A 99 -14.77 -9.23 -16.12
N ASN A 100 -14.54 -9.93 -15.01
CA ASN A 100 -14.65 -11.37 -14.89
C ASN A 100 -15.67 -11.77 -13.82
N MET A 101 -16.66 -12.57 -14.21
CA MET A 101 -17.75 -13.03 -13.33
C MET A 101 -17.30 -13.89 -12.15
N THR A 102 -16.13 -14.49 -12.22
CA THR A 102 -15.70 -15.51 -11.25
C THR A 102 -14.68 -15.01 -10.24
N ASP A 103 -13.96 -13.94 -10.57
CA ASP A 103 -12.83 -13.45 -9.78
C ASP A 103 -12.46 -12.02 -10.16
N LEU A 104 -11.62 -11.40 -9.35
CA LEU A 104 -10.95 -10.14 -9.67
C LEU A 104 -9.91 -10.38 -10.76
N SER A 105 -10.01 -9.62 -11.85
CA SER A 105 -9.00 -9.59 -12.90
C SER A 105 -7.79 -8.74 -12.49
N ASP A 106 -6.61 -9.15 -12.93
CA ASP A 106 -5.40 -8.33 -12.83
C ASP A 106 -5.59 -7.01 -13.56
N GLY A 107 -5.21 -5.90 -12.94
CA GLY A 107 -5.36 -4.58 -13.55
C GLY A 107 -5.32 -3.42 -12.56
N THR A 108 -5.58 -2.23 -13.08
CA THR A 108 -5.70 -1.01 -12.30
C THR A 108 -7.16 -0.61 -12.25
N TYR A 109 -7.71 -0.55 -11.03
CA TYR A 109 -9.07 -0.13 -10.74
C TYR A 109 -9.05 1.35 -10.34
N ILE A 110 -9.75 2.20 -11.09
CA ILE A 110 -9.74 3.66 -10.90
C ILE A 110 -11.00 4.11 -10.19
N PHE A 111 -10.87 5.04 -9.25
CA PHE A 111 -12.01 5.59 -8.53
C PHE A 111 -13.02 6.24 -9.49
N ALA A 112 -14.27 5.77 -9.47
CA ALA A 112 -15.33 6.29 -10.32
C ALA A 112 -16.72 6.08 -9.69
N ALA A 113 -17.68 6.92 -10.10
CA ALA A 113 -19.05 6.83 -9.61
C ALA A 113 -19.90 5.75 -10.32
N ASN A 114 -19.38 5.14 -11.38
CA ASN A 114 -20.01 4.04 -12.11
C ASN A 114 -19.38 2.70 -11.72
N ARG A 115 -20.15 1.63 -11.91
CA ARG A 115 -19.70 0.24 -11.74
C ARG A 115 -19.29 -0.33 -13.09
N ASP A 116 -18.47 0.36 -13.87
CA ASP A 116 -17.93 -0.22 -15.11
C ASP A 116 -16.75 -1.14 -14.75
N ALA A 117 -16.32 -2.02 -15.65
CA ALA A 117 -15.15 -2.85 -15.35
C ALA A 117 -13.89 -1.99 -15.09
N PHE A 118 -13.05 -2.46 -14.17
CA PHE A 118 -11.87 -1.76 -13.65
C PHE A 118 -12.17 -0.43 -12.96
N THR A 119 -13.31 -0.33 -12.26
CA THR A 119 -13.60 0.80 -11.37
C THR A 119 -13.53 0.42 -9.90
N LEU A 120 -13.12 1.39 -9.10
CA LEU A 120 -13.20 1.41 -7.64
C LEU A 120 -14.33 2.38 -7.26
N VAL A 121 -15.38 1.92 -6.58
CA VAL A 121 -16.58 2.77 -6.35
C VAL A 121 -16.62 3.33 -4.93
N VAL A 122 -16.19 2.52 -3.97
CA VAL A 122 -16.06 2.91 -2.56
C VAL A 122 -14.70 2.44 -2.08
N ALA A 123 -14.01 3.30 -1.34
CA ALA A 123 -12.76 2.93 -0.69
C ALA A 123 -12.60 3.70 0.61
N GLY A 124 -11.94 3.11 1.58
CA GLY A 124 -11.66 3.80 2.83
C GLY A 124 -10.85 2.97 3.80
N ILE A 125 -10.48 3.63 4.89
CA ILE A 125 -9.78 3.02 6.00
C ILE A 125 -10.55 3.20 7.30
N PHE A 126 -10.30 2.27 8.21
CA PHE A 126 -10.81 2.28 9.56
C PHE A 126 -9.60 2.23 10.50
N ILE A 127 -9.56 3.13 11.47
CA ILE A 127 -8.47 3.22 12.45
C ILE A 127 -9.05 3.10 13.87
N ASP A 128 -8.48 2.19 14.68
CA ASP A 128 -8.95 1.84 16.03
C ASP A 128 -10.47 1.57 16.05
N TYR A 129 -10.95 0.85 15.03
CA TYR A 129 -12.38 0.72 14.76
C TYR A 129 -12.96 -0.53 15.39
N ASN A 130 -13.86 -0.32 16.35
CA ASN A 130 -14.65 -1.38 16.95
C ASN A 130 -15.88 -1.66 16.09
N ILE A 131 -15.87 -2.81 15.40
CA ILE A 131 -16.93 -3.17 14.45
C ILE A 131 -18.28 -3.44 15.12
N THR A 132 -18.29 -3.86 16.39
CA THR A 132 -19.53 -4.15 17.13
C THR A 132 -20.17 -2.90 17.71
N ALA A 133 -19.34 -1.95 18.16
CA ALA A 133 -19.80 -0.69 18.73
C ALA A 133 -19.97 0.42 17.68
N GLU A 134 -19.43 0.21 16.46
CA GLU A 134 -19.36 1.20 15.38
C GLU A 134 -18.66 2.49 15.83
N THR A 135 -17.55 2.34 16.55
CA THR A 135 -16.76 3.46 17.08
C THR A 135 -15.32 3.36 16.63
N GLY A 136 -14.70 4.51 16.38
CA GLY A 136 -13.30 4.62 15.95
C GLY A 136 -13.17 5.75 14.95
N THR A 137 -12.16 5.68 14.10
CA THR A 137 -12.00 6.61 12.99
C THR A 137 -12.33 5.91 11.68
N LEU A 138 -13.11 6.58 10.84
CA LEU A 138 -13.41 6.15 9.49
C LEU A 138 -13.00 7.28 8.55
N VAL A 139 -12.21 6.95 7.53
CA VAL A 139 -11.77 7.89 6.50
C VAL A 139 -12.15 7.33 5.13
N GLU A 140 -13.08 8.00 4.47
CA GLU A 140 -13.50 7.68 3.11
C GLU A 140 -12.58 8.33 2.08
N ALA A 141 -12.22 7.55 1.06
CA ALA A 141 -11.57 8.06 -0.12
C ALA A 141 -12.58 8.77 -1.03
N THR A 142 -12.08 9.79 -1.74
CA THR A 142 -12.83 10.55 -2.75
C THR A 142 -12.23 10.40 -4.16
N GLY A 143 -11.15 9.63 -4.28
CA GLY A 143 -10.41 9.39 -5.51
C GLY A 143 -9.28 8.38 -5.30
N GLY A 144 -8.58 8.07 -6.38
CA GLY A 144 -7.38 7.22 -6.37
C GLY A 144 -7.51 5.96 -7.20
N GLU A 145 -6.61 5.01 -6.95
CA GLU A 145 -6.54 3.75 -7.67
C GLU A 145 -6.07 2.57 -6.81
N VAL A 146 -6.44 1.38 -7.27
CA VAL A 146 -5.95 0.10 -6.76
C VAL A 146 -5.31 -0.65 -7.92
N ILE A 147 -4.05 -1.07 -7.75
CA ILE A 147 -3.36 -1.96 -8.67
C ILE A 147 -3.40 -3.36 -8.06
N LEU A 148 -4.00 -4.30 -8.80
CA LEU A 148 -4.17 -5.68 -8.39
C LEU A 148 -3.47 -6.62 -9.36
N SER A 149 -2.74 -7.59 -8.81
CA SER A 149 -2.26 -8.74 -9.57
C SER A 149 -2.38 -10.01 -8.74
N LYS A 150 -2.55 -11.16 -9.41
CA LYS A 150 -2.71 -12.45 -8.75
C LYS A 150 -1.76 -13.49 -9.35
N LEU A 151 -0.98 -14.13 -8.48
CA LEU A 151 -0.15 -15.29 -8.83
C LEU A 151 -0.59 -16.51 -8.01
N GLY A 152 -1.27 -17.45 -8.67
CA GLY A 152 -1.86 -18.60 -7.99
C GLY A 152 -2.98 -18.16 -7.06
N THR A 153 -2.79 -18.33 -5.75
CA THR A 153 -3.75 -17.89 -4.71
C THR A 153 -3.33 -16.59 -4.02
N THR A 154 -2.14 -16.07 -4.34
CA THR A 154 -1.60 -14.87 -3.70
C THR A 154 -1.98 -13.66 -4.53
N TYR A 155 -2.63 -12.69 -3.89
CA TYR A 155 -2.89 -11.36 -4.42
C TYR A 155 -1.77 -10.43 -3.99
N THR A 156 -1.37 -9.55 -4.89
CA THR A 156 -0.62 -8.33 -4.59
C THR A 156 -1.52 -7.15 -4.93
N ILE A 157 -1.89 -6.40 -3.89
CA ILE A 157 -2.82 -5.27 -3.96
C ILE A 157 -2.03 -4.05 -3.49
N SER A 158 -1.91 -3.03 -4.33
CA SER A 158 -1.35 -1.73 -3.94
C SER A 158 -2.41 -0.67 -4.16
N PHE A 159 -2.52 0.28 -3.25
CA PHE A 159 -3.52 1.34 -3.35
C PHE A 159 -2.91 2.69 -3.03
N ASP A 160 -3.35 3.69 -3.78
CA ASP A 160 -3.03 5.10 -3.61
C ASP A 160 -4.36 5.87 -3.74
N LEU A 161 -4.90 6.26 -2.59
CA LEU A 161 -6.23 6.82 -2.46
C LEU A 161 -6.14 8.26 -1.97
N THR A 162 -6.96 9.14 -2.53
CA THR A 162 -7.05 10.53 -2.09
C THR A 162 -8.25 10.69 -1.16
N THR A 163 -8.08 11.44 -0.07
CA THR A 163 -9.17 11.86 0.82
C THR A 163 -9.25 13.38 0.91
N ALA A 164 -10.21 13.91 1.66
CA ALA A 164 -10.27 15.35 1.93
C ALA A 164 -9.15 15.87 2.86
N ALA A 165 -8.53 14.98 3.65
CA ALA A 165 -7.60 15.34 4.72
C ALA A 165 -6.14 14.90 4.46
N GLY A 166 -5.93 13.95 3.55
CA GLY A 166 -4.63 13.42 3.19
C GLY A 166 -4.73 12.16 2.33
N ASP A 167 -3.61 11.72 1.76
CA ASP A 167 -3.59 10.52 0.94
C ASP A 167 -3.44 9.27 1.81
N ILE A 168 -4.01 8.16 1.36
CA ILE A 168 -3.87 6.82 1.93
C ILE A 168 -3.08 6.00 0.92
N THR A 169 -1.91 5.52 1.32
CA THR A 169 -1.10 4.63 0.48
C THR A 169 -0.85 3.32 1.19
N GLY A 170 -0.92 2.19 0.50
CA GLY A 170 -0.62 0.92 1.14
C GLY A 170 -0.47 -0.23 0.18
N ARG A 171 -0.10 -1.38 0.74
CA ARG A 171 0.05 -2.63 0.02
C ARG A 171 -0.33 -3.81 0.89
N TYR A 172 -0.88 -4.83 0.24
CA TYR A 172 -1.11 -6.14 0.80
C TYR A 172 -0.65 -7.23 -0.18
N GLU A 173 0.11 -8.18 0.32
CA GLU A 173 0.49 -9.40 -0.36
C GLU A 173 0.07 -10.61 0.47
N GLY A 174 -0.83 -11.42 -0.06
CA GLY A 174 -1.38 -12.55 0.67
C GLY A 174 -2.57 -13.20 -0.03
N THR A 175 -3.10 -14.24 0.59
CA THR A 175 -4.37 -14.84 0.15
C THR A 175 -5.55 -14.00 0.62
N LEU A 176 -6.64 -14.02 -0.13
CA LEU A 176 -7.94 -13.52 0.33
C LEU A 176 -8.84 -14.71 0.68
N THR A 177 -9.39 -14.72 1.89
CA THR A 177 -10.40 -15.71 2.29
C THR A 177 -11.73 -15.33 1.69
N ARG A 178 -12.32 -16.21 0.89
CA ARG A 178 -13.63 -15.95 0.28
C ARG A 178 -14.75 -16.25 1.28
N LEU A 179 -15.70 -15.33 1.41
CA LEU A 179 -16.84 -15.41 2.33
C LEU A 179 -18.13 -15.86 1.64
#